data_AF-A0A246NLV1-F1
#
_entry.id   AF-A0A246NLV1-F1
#
_cell.length_a   1.000
_cell.length_b   1.000
_cell.length_c   1.000
_cell.angle_alpha   90.00
_cell.angle_beta   90.00
_cell.angle_gamma   90.00
#
_symmetry.space_group_name_H-M   'P 1'
#
loop_
_entity.id
_entity.type
_entity.pdbx_description
1 polymer ?
#
loop_
_entity_poly.entity_id
_entity_poly.type
_entity_poly.pdbx_seq_one_letter_code
_entity_poly.pdbx_strand_id
1 'polypeptide(L)' 'MAAKSPCIDLCVFDTKTGWCEGCGRTRGETQSWRKLSPYHRKATERALPARLKALKTREA' A
#
# COMPACT_ATOMS: atom_id res chain seq x y z
N MET A 1 5.52 -0.60 -20.22
CA MET A 1 5.14 0.50 -19.30
C MET A 1 4.70 -0.13 -17.98
N ALA A 2 5.62 -0.24 -17.02
CA ALA A 2 5.31 -0.82 -15.72
C ALA A 2 4.30 0.09 -15.02
N ALA A 3 3.07 -0.38 -14.84
CA ALA A 3 2.16 0.22 -13.87
C ALA A 3 2.93 0.24 -12.54
N LYS A 4 3.32 1.43 -12.08
CA LYS A 4 4.11 1.67 -10.86
C LYS A 4 3.30 1.24 -9.62
N SER A 5 3.02 -0.06 -9.49
CA SER A 5 2.66 -0.59 -8.19
C SER A 5 3.94 -0.51 -7.37
N PRO A 6 4.00 0.24 -6.25
CA PRO A 6 5.16 0.28 -5.36
C PRO A 6 5.28 -1.03 -4.55
N CYS A 7 4.89 -2.14 -5.16
CA CYS A 7 4.95 -3.46 -4.59
C CYS A 7 6.35 -3.99 -4.85
N ILE A 8 7.13 -4.13 -3.80
CA ILE A 8 8.49 -4.69 -3.82
C ILE A 8 8.46 -6.24 -3.75
N ASP A 9 7.36 -6.86 -4.18
CA ASP A 9 7.02 -8.29 -3.96
C ASP A 9 7.05 -8.77 -2.50
N LEU A 10 7.17 -7.82 -1.56
CA LEU A 10 7.18 -8.07 -0.13
C LEU A 10 5.78 -7.78 0.43
N CYS A 11 5.10 -8.83 0.89
CA CYS A 11 3.72 -8.79 1.38
C CYS A 11 3.70 -9.02 2.89
N VAL A 12 4.35 -8.12 3.63
CA VAL A 12 4.41 -8.18 5.09
C VAL A 12 3.47 -7.11 5.64
N PHE A 13 2.42 -7.55 6.33
CA PHE A 13 1.41 -6.68 6.91
C PHE A 13 1.70 -6.49 8.39
N ASP A 14 1.78 -5.24 8.82
CA ASP A 14 1.81 -4.91 10.24
C ASP A 14 0.48 -5.35 10.89
N THR A 15 0.57 -6.08 12.00
CA THR A 15 -0.59 -6.64 12.70
C THR A 15 -1.41 -5.58 13.45
N LYS A 16 -0.83 -4.40 13.71
CA LYS A 16 -1.51 -3.31 14.43
C LYS A 16 -2.35 -2.42 13.50
N THR A 17 -1.88 -2.17 12.28
CA THR A 17 -2.53 -1.27 11.30
C THR A 17 -3.16 -2.03 10.14
N GLY A 18 -2.74 -3.26 9.89
CA GLY A 18 -3.14 -4.05 8.72
C GLY A 18 -2.58 -3.49 7.41
N TRP A 19 -1.55 -2.64 7.47
CA TRP A 19 -0.89 -2.04 6.30
C TRP A 19 0.37 -2.83 5.95
N CYS A 20 0.65 -2.97 4.66
CA CYS A 20 1.86 -3.62 4.20
C CYS A 20 3.07 -2.70 4.40
N GLU A 21 4.14 -3.17 5.04
CA GLU A 21 5.38 -2.39 5.25
C GLU A 21 6.12 -2.11 3.93
N GLY A 22 5.95 -2.99 2.93
CA GLY A 22 6.60 -2.85 1.62
C GLY A 22 5.88 -1.86 0.72
N CYS A 23 4.56 -2.01 0.58
CA CYS A 23 3.78 -1.22 -0.37
C CYS A 23 2.81 -0.21 0.28
N GLY A 24 2.59 -0.25 1.60
CA GLY A 24 1.69 0.64 2.34
C GLY A 24 0.19 0.36 2.14
N ARG A 25 -0.15 -0.77 1.49
CA ARG A 25 -1.54 -1.17 1.16
C ARG A 25 -2.08 -2.14 2.19
N THR A 26 -3.38 -2.09 2.42
CA THR A 26 -4.04 -3.11 3.25
C THR A 26 -4.27 -4.40 2.48
N ARG A 27 -4.55 -5.49 3.21
CA ARG A 27 -4.92 -6.78 2.62
C ARG A 27 -6.16 -6.66 1.72
N GLY A 28 -7.17 -5.91 2.18
CA GLY A 28 -8.41 -5.65 1.41
C GLY A 28 -8.16 -4.82 0.15
N GLU A 29 -7.28 -3.82 0.22
CA GLU A 29 -6.88 -3.03 -0.95
C GLU A 29 -6.09 -3.85 -1.98
N THR A 30 -5.21 -4.75 -1.51
CA THR A 30 -4.43 -5.64 -2.37
C THR A 30 -5.36 -6.59 -3.12
N GLN A 31 -6.34 -7.17 -2.41
CA GLN A 31 -7.34 -8.07 -2.99
C GLN A 31 -8.27 -7.35 -3.97
N SER A 32 -8.64 -6.10 -3.66
CA SER A 32 -9.50 -5.28 -4.51
C SER A 32 -8.74 -4.56 -5.63
N TRP A 33 -7.39 -4.59 -5.66
CA TRP A 33 -6.58 -3.87 -6.64
C TRP A 33 -6.92 -4.21 -8.09
N ARG A 34 -7.19 -5.49 -8.34
CA ARG A 34 -7.62 -5.99 -9.65
C ARG A 34 -9.00 -5.47 -10.06
N LYS A 35 -9.85 -5.12 -9.09
CA LYS A 35 -11.20 -4.59 -9.28
C LYS A 35 -11.27 -3.06 -9.12
N LEU A 36 -10.17 -2.40 -8.73
CA LEU A 36 -10.14 -0.97 -8.46
C LEU A 36 -10.06 -0.16 -9.77
N SER A 37 -10.99 0.79 -9.90
CA SER A 37 -10.94 1.79 -10.97
C SER A 37 -9.61 2.54 -10.96
N PRO A 38 -9.10 2.96 -12.14
CA PRO A 38 -7.82 3.67 -12.25
C PRO A 38 -7.76 4.94 -11.40
N TYR A 39 -8.90 5.60 -11.16
CA TYR A 39 -9.01 6.74 -10.26
C TYR A 39 -8.65 6.37 -8.81
N HIS A 40 -9.25 5.30 -8.28
CA HIS A 40 -8.95 4.83 -6.94
C HIS A 40 -7.51 4.32 -6.83
N ARG A 41 -6.98 3.68 -7.87
CA ARG A 41 -5.57 3.26 -7.89
C ARG A 41 -4.63 4.45 -7.71
N LYS A 42 -4.86 5.54 -8.45
CA LYS A 42 -4.12 6.80 -8.30
C LYS A 42 -4.26 7.42 -6.90
N ALA A 43 -5.48 7.41 -6.35
CA ALA A 43 -5.73 7.94 -5.02
C ALA A 43 -4.96 7.15 -3.95
N THR A 44 -5.00 5.81 -4.04
CA THR A 44 -4.21 4.93 -3.19
C THR A 44 -2.72 5.22 -3.35
N GLU A 45 -2.19 5.23 -4.58
CA GLU A 45 -0.76 5.51 -4.85
C GLU A 45 -0.29 6.83 -4.23
N ARG A 46 -1.16 7.86 -4.23
CA ARG A 46 -0.86 9.16 -3.61
C ARG A 46 -0.85 9.10 -2.08
N ALA A 47 -1.67 8.24 -1.50
CA ALA A 47 -1.73 8.02 -0.05
C ALA A 47 -0.61 7.10 0.48
N LEU A 48 -0.06 6.22 -0.37
CA LEU A 48 0.97 5.25 0.00
C LEU A 48 2.23 5.85 0.66
N PRO A 49 2.89 6.88 0.10
CA PRO A 49 4.09 7.45 0.74
C PRO A 49 3.79 8.06 2.11
N ALA A 50 2.60 8.65 2.30
CA ALA A 50 2.18 9.17 3.60
C ALA A 50 1.95 8.04 4.61
N ARG A 51 1.30 6.95 4.19
CA ARG A 51 1.08 5.75 5.03
C ARG A 51 2.40 5.07 5.40
N LEU A 52 3.31 4.89 4.45
CA LEU A 52 4.63 4.31 4.68
C LEU A 52 5.47 5.16 5.64
N LYS A 53 5.41 6.50 5.51
CA LYS A 53 6.08 7.41 6.45
C LYS A 53 5.48 7.30 7.86
N ALA A 54 4.15 7.18 7.95
CA ALA A 54 3.44 6.96 9.21
C ALA A 54 3.72 5.57 9.83
N LEU A 55 4.02 4.55 9.03
CA LEU A 55 4.48 3.24 9.54
C LEU A 55 5.92 3.34 10.04
N LYS A 56 6.84 3.88 9.23
CA LYS A 56 8.25 4.03 9.61
C LYS A 56 8.45 4.89 10.85
N THR A 57 7.65 5.93 11.06
CA THR A 57 7.75 6.77 12.26
C THR A 57 7.19 6.11 13.52
N ARG A 58 6.39 5.04 13.39
CA ARG A 58 5.79 4.31 14.52
C ARG A 58 6.61 3.09 14.92
N GLU A 59 7.36 2.53 13.98
CA GLU A 59 8.34 1.46 14.21
C GLU A 59 9.69 1.98 14.73
N ALA A 60 9.81 3.28 15.03
CA ALA A 60 11.00 3.94 15.56
C ALA A 60 10.87 4.27 17.04
#